data_AF-A0A7J9I6U7-F1
#
_entry.id   AF-A0A7J9I6U7-F1
#
_cell.length_a   1.000
_cell.length_b   1.000
_cell.length_c   1.000
_cell.angle_alpha   90.00
_cell.angle_beta   90.00
_cell.angle_gamma   90.00
#
_symmetry.space_group_name_H-M   'P 1'
#
loop_
_entity.id
_entity.type
_entity.pdbx_description
1 polymer ?
#
loop_
_entity_poly.entity_id
_entity_poly.type
_entity_poly.pdbx_seq_one_letter_code
_entity_poly.pdbx_strand_id
1 'polypeptide(L)'
;MSGTSMATAVVAGMLSYIKSFHKYWGIAKIKSAIMISAYPVIKSSNEAVLAMGNGCINPLKAMNPGLVYDISSEEYRRYLLGREGELEYLALMEETIEGEKILGIDLNLPNFSL
;
A
#
# COMPACT_ATOMS: atom_id res chain seq x y z
N MET A 1 26.03 -6.43 -7.26
CA MET A 1 24.89 -6.44 -6.31
C MET A 1 23.61 -6.26 -7.11
N SER A 2 22.69 -7.22 -7.05
CA SER A 2 21.40 -7.20 -7.76
C SER A 2 20.36 -7.99 -6.94
N GLY A 3 19.10 -7.57 -6.95
CA GLY A 3 18.00 -8.27 -6.26
C GLY A 3 16.95 -7.33 -5.66
N THR A 4 15.78 -7.90 -5.34
CA THR A 4 14.66 -7.17 -4.71
C THR A 4 15.04 -6.58 -3.36
N SER A 5 15.97 -7.20 -2.61
CA SER A 5 16.48 -6.66 -1.35
C SER A 5 17.11 -5.27 -1.49
N MET A 6 17.81 -5.01 -2.60
CA MET A 6 18.37 -3.68 -2.88
C MET A 6 17.27 -2.67 -3.18
N ALA A 7 16.26 -3.06 -3.96
CA ALA A 7 15.11 -2.22 -4.25
C ALA A 7 14.32 -1.88 -2.98
N THR A 8 14.11 -2.85 -2.08
CA THR A 8 13.45 -2.64 -0.78
C THR A 8 14.18 -1.59 0.06
N ALA A 9 15.50 -1.64 0.13
CA ALA A 9 16.29 -0.64 0.86
C ALA A 9 16.12 0.78 0.27
N VAL A 10 16.07 0.90 -1.06
CA VAL A 10 15.82 2.19 -1.74
C VAL A 10 14.43 2.73 -1.41
N VAL A 11 13.39 1.88 -1.46
CA VAL A 11 12.01 2.26 -1.12
C VAL A 11 11.90 2.64 0.38
N ALA A 12 12.58 1.93 1.27
CA ALA A 12 12.62 2.27 2.69
C ALA A 12 13.27 3.64 2.94
N GLY A 13 14.34 3.97 2.21
CA GLY A 13 14.96 5.29 2.24
C GLY A 13 14.00 6.40 1.80
N MET A 14 13.26 6.17 0.71
CA MET A 14 12.24 7.10 0.22
C MET A 14 11.10 7.28 1.23
N LEU A 15 10.61 6.20 1.85
CA LEU A 15 9.59 6.25 2.89
C LEU A 15 10.05 7.10 4.08
N SER A 16 11.27 6.89 4.56
CA SER A 16 11.88 7.68 5.65
C SER A 16 11.97 9.15 5.28
N TYR A 17 12.41 9.45 4.05
CA TYR A 17 12.48 10.81 3.53
C TYR A 17 11.11 11.49 3.56
N ILE A 18 10.07 10.88 2.98
CA ILE A 18 8.71 11.44 2.98
C ILE A 18 8.19 11.62 4.41
N LYS A 19 8.39 10.63 5.28
CA LYS A 19 7.95 10.70 6.70
C LYS A 19 8.59 11.85 7.46
N SER A 20 9.82 12.24 7.13
CA SER A 20 10.51 13.36 7.78
C SER A 20 9.83 14.72 7.52
N PHE A 21 9.24 14.91 6.34
CA PHE A 21 8.48 16.11 5.96
C PHE A 21 6.99 15.99 6.34
N HIS A 22 6.42 14.79 6.25
CA HIS A 22 5.02 14.50 6.56
C HIS A 22 4.87 13.68 7.85
N LYS A 23 5.30 14.26 8.97
CA LYS A 23 5.40 13.55 10.27
C LYS A 23 4.08 12.91 10.72
N TYR A 24 2.94 13.54 10.42
CA TYR A 24 1.61 13.06 10.82
C TYR A 24 0.98 12.05 9.86
N TRP A 25 1.58 11.78 8.70
CA TRP A 25 1.03 10.81 7.76
C TRP A 25 1.17 9.39 8.28
N GLY A 26 0.08 8.63 8.22
CA GLY A 26 0.09 7.19 8.42
C GLY A 26 0.86 6.46 7.32
N ILE A 27 1.20 5.20 7.56
CA ILE A 27 1.96 4.37 6.61
C ILE A 27 1.15 4.18 5.31
N ALA A 28 -0.18 4.05 5.40
CA ALA A 28 -1.06 3.94 4.24
C ALA A 28 -0.99 5.18 3.32
N LYS A 29 -1.06 6.39 3.88
CA LYS A 29 -0.89 7.64 3.10
C LYS A 29 0.45 7.71 2.39
N ILE A 30 1.53 7.34 3.08
CA ILE A 30 2.88 7.39 2.48
C ILE A 30 3.01 6.35 1.37
N LYS A 31 2.53 5.12 1.60
CA LYS A 31 2.46 4.08 0.56
C LYS A 31 1.68 4.59 -0.65
N SER A 32 0.52 5.19 -0.43
CA SER A 32 -0.30 5.76 -1.49
C SER A 32 0.44 6.85 -2.27
N ALA A 33 1.04 7.81 -1.58
CA ALA A 33 1.82 8.88 -2.19
C ALA A 33 2.95 8.35 -3.08
N ILE A 34 3.67 7.31 -2.64
CA ILE A 34 4.71 6.65 -3.43
C ILE A 34 4.12 5.98 -4.68
N MET A 35 3.00 5.26 -4.53
CA MET A 35 2.38 4.49 -5.62
C MET A 35 1.76 5.38 -6.70
N ILE A 36 1.03 6.43 -6.35
CA ILE A 36 0.33 7.29 -7.34
C ILE A 36 1.26 8.32 -8.00
N SER A 37 2.42 8.60 -7.38
CA SER A 37 3.44 9.48 -7.95
C SER A 37 4.45 8.74 -8.84
N ALA A 38 4.43 7.40 -8.81
CA ALA A 38 5.24 6.56 -9.66
C ALA A 38 4.93 6.79 -11.16
N TYR A 39 5.86 6.45 -12.02
CA TYR A 39 5.72 6.56 -13.46
C TYR A 39 5.94 5.21 -14.15
N PRO A 40 5.17 4.90 -15.21
CA PRO A 40 5.32 3.65 -15.94
C PRO A 40 6.65 3.64 -16.70
N VAL A 41 7.41 2.56 -16.55
CA VAL A 41 8.69 2.35 -17.26
C VAL A 41 8.49 1.60 -18.57
N ILE A 42 7.44 0.76 -18.63
CA ILE A 42 7.06 -0.05 -19.78
C ILE A 42 5.59 0.25 -20.09
N LYS A 43 5.16 0.00 -21.33
CA LYS A 43 3.75 0.09 -21.72
C LYS A 43 2.89 -0.74 -20.78
N SER A 44 1.83 -0.13 -20.25
CA SER A 44 0.93 -0.77 -19.29
C SER A 44 0.28 -2.01 -19.91
N SER A 45 0.48 -3.16 -19.26
CA SER A 45 -0.21 -4.44 -19.47
C SER A 45 -0.45 -5.08 -18.10
N ASN A 46 -1.33 -6.09 -18.01
CA ASN A 46 -1.55 -6.78 -16.74
C ASN A 46 -0.25 -7.39 -16.20
N GLU A 47 0.57 -7.98 -17.08
CA GLU A 47 1.86 -8.56 -16.69
C GLU A 47 2.83 -7.49 -16.19
N ALA A 48 2.85 -6.32 -16.83
CA ALA A 48 3.70 -5.20 -16.39
C ALA A 48 3.28 -4.66 -15.02
N VAL A 49 1.98 -4.55 -14.76
CA VAL A 49 1.44 -4.11 -13.46
C VAL A 49 1.71 -5.16 -12.37
N LEU A 50 1.59 -6.45 -12.67
CA LEU A 50 1.93 -7.51 -11.71
C LEU A 50 3.45 -7.58 -11.43
N ALA A 51 4.29 -7.22 -12.40
CA ALA A 51 5.74 -7.22 -12.24
C ALA A 51 6.29 -5.99 -11.49
N MET A 52 5.70 -4.80 -11.70
CA MET A 52 6.26 -3.52 -11.22
C MET A 52 5.28 -2.65 -10.43
N GLY A 53 4.02 -3.08 -10.27
CA GLY A 53 2.96 -2.26 -9.69
C GLY A 53 2.72 -1.00 -10.51
N ASN A 54 2.76 0.16 -9.85
CA ASN A 54 2.53 1.47 -10.47
C ASN A 54 3.76 2.01 -11.22
N GLY A 55 4.86 1.25 -11.27
CA GLY A 55 6.08 1.61 -12.00
C GLY A 55 7.22 2.08 -11.10
N CYS A 56 8.09 2.94 -11.64
CA CYS A 56 9.27 3.41 -10.94
C CYS A 56 8.93 4.59 -10.02
N ILE A 57 9.49 4.59 -8.81
CA ILE A 57 9.24 5.61 -7.78
C ILE A 57 9.74 6.99 -8.21
N ASN A 58 9.03 8.05 -7.78
CA ASN A 58 9.43 9.44 -8.00
C ASN A 58 9.45 10.21 -6.67
N PRO A 59 10.63 10.34 -6.01
CA PRO A 59 10.72 10.96 -4.69
C PRO A 59 10.23 12.40 -4.63
N LEU A 60 10.50 13.18 -5.68
CA LEU A 60 10.12 14.59 -5.74
C LEU A 60 8.60 14.75 -5.83
N LYS A 61 7.94 13.93 -6.67
CA LYS A 61 6.49 13.98 -6.84
C LYS A 61 5.75 13.36 -5.64
N ALA A 62 6.32 12.34 -4.99
CA ALA A 62 5.74 11.71 -3.80
C ALA A 62 5.70 12.65 -2.59
N MET A 63 6.54 13.68 -2.54
CA MET A 63 6.53 14.67 -1.46
C MET A 63 5.28 15.58 -1.52
N ASN A 64 4.70 15.80 -2.70
CA ASN A 64 3.43 16.51 -2.84
C ASN A 64 2.57 15.84 -3.91
N PRO A 65 1.91 14.71 -3.57
CA PRO A 65 1.15 13.91 -4.53
C PRO A 65 -0.21 14.52 -4.88
N GLY A 66 -0.62 15.59 -4.20
CA GLY A 66 -1.94 16.23 -4.34
C GLY A 66 -3.05 15.49 -3.59
N LEU A 67 -3.29 14.24 -3.95
CA LEU A 67 -4.27 13.35 -3.31
C LEU A 67 -3.56 12.14 -2.72
N VAL A 68 -4.17 11.48 -1.74
CA VAL A 68 -3.69 10.21 -1.18
C VAL A 68 -4.89 9.32 -0.82
N TYR A 69 -4.70 8.02 -0.97
CA TYR A 69 -5.60 6.98 -0.50
C TYR A 69 -5.18 6.60 0.93
N ASP A 70 -6.00 6.96 1.90
CA ASP A 70 -5.77 6.61 3.30
C ASP A 70 -6.56 5.37 3.70
N ILE A 71 -5.97 4.55 4.56
CA ILE A 71 -6.58 3.33 5.08
C ILE A 71 -6.26 3.28 6.57
N SER A 72 -7.31 3.18 7.37
CA SER A 72 -7.20 2.98 8.82
C SER A 72 -6.87 1.51 9.16
N SER A 73 -6.32 1.28 10.36
CA SER A 73 -6.14 -0.08 10.88
C SER A 73 -7.46 -0.83 11.00
N GLU A 74 -8.55 -0.12 11.29
CA GLU A 74 -9.88 -0.68 11.38
C GLU A 74 -10.40 -1.15 10.02
N GLU A 75 -10.15 -0.42 8.92
CA GLU A 75 -10.48 -0.90 7.58
C GLU A 75 -9.68 -2.15 7.18
N TYR A 76 -8.40 -2.22 7.55
CA TYR A 76 -7.62 -3.45 7.39
C TYR A 76 -8.20 -4.62 8.19
N ARG A 77 -8.63 -4.37 9.44
CA ARG A 77 -9.30 -5.37 10.27
C ARG A 77 -10.60 -5.85 9.63
N ARG A 78 -11.46 -4.94 9.18
CA ARG A 78 -12.72 -5.27 8.48
C ARG A 78 -12.48 -6.07 7.19
N TYR A 79 -11.40 -5.78 6.47
CA TYR A 79 -10.99 -6.55 5.29
C TYR A 79 -10.58 -7.98 5.66
N LEU A 80 -9.79 -8.15 6.72
CA LEU A 80 -9.39 -9.47 7.22
C LEU A 80 -10.62 -10.27 7.71
N LEU A 81 -11.58 -9.64 8.37
CA LEU A 81 -12.86 -10.27 8.77
C LEU A 81 -13.69 -10.77 7.57
N GLY A 82 -13.52 -10.14 6.41
CA GLY A 82 -14.14 -10.55 5.14
C GLY A 82 -13.49 -11.76 4.48
N ARG A 83 -12.34 -12.24 4.96
CA ARG A 83 -11.58 -13.35 4.38
C ARG A 83 -11.67 -14.60 5.25
N GLU A 84 -12.20 -15.69 4.69
CA GLU A 84 -12.44 -16.95 5.42
C GLU A 84 -11.19 -17.51 6.11
N GLY A 85 -10.02 -17.46 5.46
CA GLY A 85 -8.76 -17.98 6.00
C GLY A 85 -8.07 -17.08 7.04
N GLU A 86 -8.47 -15.82 7.19
CA GLU A 86 -7.80 -14.86 8.09
C GLU A 86 -8.48 -14.78 9.47
N LEU A 87 -9.66 -15.38 9.64
CA LEU A 87 -10.39 -15.39 10.91
C LEU A 87 -9.62 -16.13 12.01
N GLU A 88 -8.92 -17.21 11.65
CA GLU A 88 -8.06 -17.96 12.58
C GLU A 88 -6.86 -17.12 13.03
N TYR A 89 -6.26 -16.35 12.12
CA TYR A 89 -5.16 -15.43 12.44
C TYR A 89 -5.61 -14.32 13.39
N LEU A 90 -6.78 -13.73 13.17
CA LEU A 90 -7.34 -12.70 14.06
C LEU A 90 -7.63 -13.27 15.45
N ALA A 91 -8.19 -14.49 15.53
CA ALA A 91 -8.42 -15.16 16.80
C ALA A 91 -7.11 -15.42 17.57
N LEU A 92 -6.02 -15.79 16.86
CA LEU A 92 -4.68 -15.96 17.45
C LEU A 92 -4.09 -14.66 17.98
N MET A 93 -4.45 -13.52 17.39
CA MET A 93 -4.03 -12.20 17.88
C MET A 93 -4.94 -11.62 18.97
N GLU A 94 -5.89 -12.42 19.49
CA GLU A 94 -6.91 -11.97 20.45
C GLU A 94 -7.74 -10.79 19.94
N GLU A 95 -7.84 -10.63 18.61
CA GLU A 95 -8.65 -9.60 17.96
C GLU A 95 -10.13 -10.00 17.95
N THR A 96 -11.00 -9.01 18.09
CA THR A 96 -12.45 -9.25 18.09
C THR A 96 -12.89 -9.67 16.68
N ILE A 97 -13.54 -10.84 16.55
CA ILE A 97 -14.04 -11.34 15.26
C ILE A 97 -15.43 -10.81 14.89
N GLU A 98 -16.01 -9.98 15.75
CA GLU A 98 -17.27 -9.28 15.52
C GLU A 98 -17.01 -7.92 14.85
N GLY A 99 -17.79 -7.60 13.82
CA GLY A 99 -17.70 -6.32 13.13
C GLY A 99 -18.18 -6.35 11.69
N GLU A 100 -18.18 -5.17 11.08
CA GLU A 100 -18.45 -5.01 9.65
C GLU A 100 -17.36 -5.69 8.82
N LYS A 101 -17.76 -6.34 7.73
CA LYS A 101 -16.85 -6.96 6.77
C LYS A 101 -16.83 -6.10 5.51
N ILE A 102 -15.64 -5.88 4.97
CA ILE A 102 -15.48 -5.25 3.65
C ILE A 102 -14.81 -6.23 2.71
N LEU A 103 -15.22 -6.20 1.44
CA LEU A 103 -14.57 -6.99 0.40
C LEU A 103 -13.22 -6.35 0.04
N GLY A 104 -12.29 -7.15 -0.46
CA GLY A 104 -10.99 -6.63 -0.90
C GLY A 104 -11.08 -5.60 -2.01
N ILE A 105 -12.13 -5.67 -2.82
CA ILE A 105 -12.41 -4.69 -3.88
C ILE A 105 -12.83 -3.33 -3.32
N ASP A 106 -13.33 -3.28 -2.08
CA ASP A 106 -13.81 -2.07 -1.41
C ASP A 106 -12.75 -1.46 -0.48
N LEU A 107 -11.59 -2.09 -0.32
CA LEU A 107 -10.49 -1.52 0.45
C LEU A 107 -9.90 -0.35 -0.34
N ASN A 108 -9.69 0.79 0.31
CA ASN A 108 -9.25 2.05 -0.31
C ASN A 108 -7.77 2.04 -0.76
N LEU A 109 -7.41 1.12 -1.65
CA LEU A 109 -6.07 0.95 -2.19
C LEU A 109 -5.82 1.87 -3.39
N PRO A 110 -4.57 2.31 -3.62
CA PRO A 110 -4.19 3.13 -4.77
C PRO A 110 -4.03 2.33 -6.07
N ASN A 111 -4.57 1.10 -6.14
CA ASN A 111 -4.54 0.23 -7.31
C ASN A 111 -5.82 -0.62 -7.40
N PHE A 112 -6.12 -1.10 -8.61
CA PHE A 112 -7.31 -1.90 -8.90
C PHE A 112 -6.89 -3.21 -9.55
N SER A 113 -7.52 -4.31 -9.14
CA SER A 113 -7.40 -5.63 -9.76
C SER A 113 -8.80 -6.18 -9.94
N LEU A 114 -9.07 -6.68 -11.15
CA LEU A 114 -10.31 -7.34 -11.55
C LEU A 114 -10.08 -8.84 -11.74
#